data_AF-A0A378C659-F1
#
_entry.id   AF-A0A378C659-F1
#
_cell.length_a   1.000
_cell.length_b   1.000
_cell.length_c   1.000
_cell.angle_alpha   90.00
_cell.angle_beta   90.00
_cell.angle_gamma   90.00
#
_symmetry.space_group_name_H-M   'P 1'
#
loop_
_entity.id
_entity.type
_entity.pdbx_description
1 polymer ?
#
loop_
_entity_poly.entity_id
_entity_poly.type
_entity_poly.pdbx_seq_one_letter_code
_entity_poly.pdbx_strand_id
1 'polypeptide(L)' 'MTFTEIPVLLDAAVLSDDYVLQSYGGFFTGAFVGLAAVDYAGYGTQAEFYQFEYQELGDALAADGSYSWEAGETRDK' A
#
# COMPACT_ATOMS: atom_id res chain seq x y z
N MET A 1 1.69 -21.29 -8.22
CA MET A 1 0.56 -20.39 -7.86
C MET A 1 0.19 -19.60 -9.10
N THR A 2 -1.10 -19.34 -9.30
CA THR A 2 -1.60 -18.53 -10.42
C THR A 2 -2.33 -17.34 -9.82
N PHE A 3 -1.88 -16.13 -10.15
CA PHE A 3 -2.52 -14.89 -9.73
C PHE A 3 -3.51 -14.43 -10.80
N THR A 4 -4.58 -13.78 -10.37
CA THR A 4 -5.53 -13.09 -11.26
C THR A 4 -5.50 -11.62 -10.93
N GLU A 5 -5.06 -10.81 -11.89
CA GLU A 5 -5.01 -9.36 -11.76
C GLU A 5 -6.42 -8.77 -11.70
N ILE A 6 -6.64 -7.79 -10.82
CA ILE A 6 -7.86 -6.98 -10.82
C ILE A 6 -7.65 -5.89 -11.87
N PRO A 7 -8.55 -5.72 -12.86
CA PRO A 7 -8.35 -4.81 -13.98
C PRO A 7 -8.64 -3.34 -13.62
N VAL A 8 -7.98 -2.83 -12.57
CA VAL A 8 -8.09 -1.44 -12.11
C VAL A 8 -6.72 -0.92 -11.69
N LEU A 9 -6.44 0.33 -12.04
CA LEU A 9 -5.27 1.06 -11.56
C LEU A 9 -5.71 1.95 -10.39
N LEU A 10 -5.12 1.76 -9.22
CA LEU A 10 -5.36 2.58 -8.04
C LEU A 10 -4.25 3.63 -7.91
N ASP A 11 -4.63 4.86 -7.54
CA ASP A 11 -3.68 5.95 -7.33
C ASP A 11 -3.15 5.91 -5.89
N ALA A 12 -1.84 5.65 -5.73
CA ALA A 12 -1.19 5.58 -4.43
C ALA A 12 -1.14 6.94 -3.71
N ALA A 13 -1.13 8.06 -4.45
CA ALA A 13 -1.06 9.40 -3.87
C ALA A 13 -2.31 9.76 -3.06
N VAL A 14 -3.44 9.09 -3.31
CA VAL A 14 -4.69 9.27 -2.55
C VAL A 14 -4.52 8.88 -1.07
N LEU A 15 -3.55 8.02 -0.73
CA LEU A 15 -3.26 7.60 0.64
C LEU A 15 -2.16 8.46 1.32
N SER A 16 -1.75 9.58 0.70
CA SER A 16 -0.73 10.47 1.26
C SER A 16 -1.31 11.54 2.17
N ASP A 17 -0.45 12.10 3.03
CA ASP A 17 -0.80 13.20 3.92
C ASP A 17 -1.25 14.46 3.12
N ASP A 18 -0.63 14.74 1.97
CA ASP A 18 -1.00 15.86 1.08
C ASP A 18 -2.44 15.76 0.56
N TYR A 19 -2.91 14.53 0.30
CA TYR A 19 -4.28 14.30 -0.14
C TYR A 19 -5.27 14.38 1.01
N VAL A 20 -4.94 13.78 2.16
CA VAL A 20 -5.80 13.78 3.36
C VAL A 20 -5.98 15.18 3.95
N LEU A 21 -4.94 16.02 3.90
CA LEU A 21 -4.92 17.43 4.30
C LEU A 21 -6.05 18.26 3.71
N GLN A 22 -6.42 17.98 2.46
CA GLN A 22 -7.49 18.69 1.75
C GLN A 22 -8.88 18.40 2.35
N SER A 23 -8.98 17.34 3.15
CA SER A 23 -10.24 16.78 3.63
C SER A 23 -10.40 16.82 5.15
N TYR A 24 -9.30 16.70 5.93
CA TYR A 24 -9.33 16.60 7.40
C TYR A 24 -8.13 17.29 8.08
N GLY A 25 -8.34 17.85 9.28
CA GLY A 25 -7.34 18.64 10.01
C GLY A 25 -6.21 17.88 10.72
N GLY A 26 -6.02 16.58 10.43
CA GLY A 26 -4.93 15.76 10.97
C GLY A 26 -4.40 14.78 9.90
N PHE A 27 -3.08 14.79 9.67
CA PHE A 27 -2.44 14.23 8.47
C PHE A 27 -1.00 13.74 8.74
N PHE A 28 -0.76 13.02 9.85
CA PHE A 28 0.61 12.74 10.31
C PHE A 28 0.95 11.23 10.36
N THR A 29 0.23 10.39 9.61
CA THR A 29 0.40 8.93 9.70
C THR A 29 0.93 8.29 8.42
N GLY A 30 0.40 8.65 7.25
CA GLY A 30 0.70 7.97 5.99
C GLY A 30 -0.01 6.63 5.78
N ALA A 31 0.37 5.96 4.69
CA ALA A 31 -0.26 4.74 4.19
C ALA A 31 0.21 3.46 4.92
N PHE A 32 -0.70 2.50 5.09
CA PHE A 32 -0.42 1.17 5.64
C PHE A 32 -1.04 0.08 4.77
N VAL A 33 -0.42 -1.11 4.75
CA VAL A 33 -0.98 -2.34 4.17
C VAL A 33 -1.14 -3.38 5.28
N GLY A 34 -2.26 -4.11 5.27
CA GLY A 34 -2.56 -5.06 6.33
C GLY A 34 -3.78 -5.94 6.02
N LEU A 35 -4.07 -6.84 6.95
CA LEU A 35 -5.18 -7.77 6.89
C LEU A 35 -6.24 -7.35 7.91
N ALA A 36 -7.52 -7.39 7.53
CA ALA A 36 -8.63 -6.98 8.38
C ALA A 36 -9.78 -7.99 8.31
N ALA A 37 -10.46 -8.20 9.43
CA ALA A 37 -11.69 -8.96 9.53
C ALA A 37 -12.78 -8.04 10.10
N VAL A 38 -13.92 -7.94 9.41
CA VAL A 38 -15.01 -7.04 9.78
C VAL A 38 -16.31 -7.84 9.81
N ASP A 39 -16.93 -7.95 10.99
CA ASP A 39 -18.24 -8.59 11.19
C ASP A 39 -19.24 -7.57 11.75
N TYR A 40 -20.06 -7.01 10.87
CA TYR A 40 -21.13 -6.07 11.26
C TYR A 40 -22.36 -6.78 11.86
N ALA A 41 -22.51 -8.08 11.64
CA ALA A 41 -23.67 -8.84 12.09
C ALA A 41 -23.52 -9.33 13.54
N GLY A 42 -22.28 -9.39 14.04
CA GLY A 42 -21.97 -9.72 15.44
C GLY A 42 -22.03 -11.22 15.73
N TYR A 43 -21.93 -12.07 14.70
CA TYR A 43 -21.95 -13.52 14.87
C TYR A 43 -20.60 -14.10 15.32
N GLY A 44 -19.56 -13.26 15.42
CA GLY A 44 -18.24 -13.70 15.83
C GLY A 44 -17.53 -14.47 14.73
N THR A 45 -17.77 -14.09 13.48
CA THR A 45 -17.18 -14.77 12.32
C THR A 45 -15.67 -14.59 12.33
N GLN A 46 -14.93 -15.69 12.32
CA GLN A 46 -13.47 -15.68 12.38
C GLN A 46 -12.87 -15.71 10.96
N ALA A 47 -11.83 -14.89 10.75
CA ALA A 47 -10.92 -15.02 9.62
C ALA A 47 -9.54 -15.48 10.13
N GLU A 48 -8.99 -16.51 9.49
CA GLU A 48 -7.64 -17.01 9.79
C GLU A 48 -6.68 -16.63 8.65
N PHE A 49 -5.61 -15.94 9.01
CA PHE A 49 -4.56 -15.54 8.09
C PHE A 49 -3.27 -16.28 8.46
N TYR A 50 -2.78 -17.13 7.57
CA TYR A 50 -1.62 -18.00 7.85
C TYR A 50 -0.26 -17.35 7.54
N GLN A 51 -0.25 -16.34 6.67
CA GLN A 51 0.98 -15.71 6.19
C GLN A 51 0.72 -14.28 5.73
N PHE A 52 1.69 -13.39 5.99
CA PHE A 52 1.73 -12.03 5.49
C PHE A 52 3.16 -11.75 5.02
N GLU A 53 3.32 -11.44 3.73
CA GLU A 53 4.61 -11.15 3.12
C GLU A 53 4.66 -9.68 2.68
N TYR A 54 5.77 -9.01 3.01
CA TYR A 54 6.10 -7.69 2.51
C TYR A 54 7.50 -7.74 1.93
N GLN A 55 7.63 -7.34 0.67
CA GLN A 55 8.89 -7.27 -0.04
C GLN A 55 8.96 -5.97 -0.84
N GLU A 56 9.95 -5.14 -0.54
CA GLU A 56 10.27 -3.95 -1.34
C GLU A 56 10.95 -4.37 -2.64
N LEU A 57 10.61 -3.69 -3.73
CA LEU A 57 11.14 -4.01 -5.07
C LEU A 57 12.23 -3.02 -5.52
N GLY A 58 12.29 -1.81 -4.96
CA GLY A 58 13.24 -0.75 -5.30
C GLY A 58 12.53 0.59 -5.50
N ASP A 59 13.30 1.67 -5.62
CA ASP A 59 12.80 3.06 -5.62
C ASP A 59 12.28 3.51 -6.98
N ALA A 60 12.72 2.89 -8.08
CA ALA A 60 12.34 3.29 -9.44
C ALA A 60 12.02 2.10 -10.32
N LEU A 61 10.93 2.20 -11.10
CA LEU A 61 10.56 1.23 -12.12
C LEU A 61 11.30 1.54 -13.42
N ALA A 62 12.14 0.61 -13.87
CA ALA A 62 12.84 0.68 -15.13
C ALA A 62 11.91 0.33 -16.32
N ALA A 63 12.30 0.74 -17.52
CA ALA A 63 11.51 0.54 -18.74
C ALA A 63 11.30 -0.95 -19.11
N ASP A 64 12.12 -1.85 -18.58
CA ASP A 64 12.01 -3.29 -18.75
C ASP A 64 11.10 -3.98 -17.70
N GLY A 65 10.50 -3.19 -16.80
CA GLY A 65 9.63 -3.67 -15.73
C GLY A 65 10.36 -4.13 -14.48
N SER A 66 11.69 -4.02 -14.42
CA SER A 66 12.47 -4.26 -13.20
C SER A 66 12.44 -3.04 -12.28
N TYR A 67 12.64 -3.25 -10.98
CA TYR A 67 12.78 -2.17 -10.01
C TYR A 67 14.25 -2.00 -9.62
N SER A 68 14.72 -0.75 -9.56
CA SER A 68 16.10 -0.39 -9.23
C SER A 68 16.22 0.25 -7.86
N TRP A 69 17.34 0.00 -7.19
CA TRP A 69 17.70 0.60 -5.90
C TRP A 69 18.54 1.89 -6.03
N GLU A 70 18.72 2.40 -7.25
CA GLU A 70 19.26 3.73 -7.43
C GLU A 70 18.23 4.73 -6.90
N ALA A 71 18.62 5.50 -5.89
CA ALA A 71 17.71 6.40 -5.19
C ALA A 71 17.07 7.38 -6.19
N GLY A 72 15.74 7.36 -6.27
CA GLY A 72 14.97 8.28 -7.11
C GLY A 72 15.05 9.74 -6.64
N GLU A 73 15.45 9.97 -5.38
CA GLU A 73 15.66 11.29 -4.80
C GLU A 73 17.09 11.45 -4.26
N THR A 74 17.70 12.59 -4.59
CA THR A 74 18.96 13.02 -3.95
C THR A 74 18.63 13.47 -2.54
N ARG A 75 18.98 12.65 -1.53
CA ARG A 75 18.88 13.06 -0.12
C ARG A 75 20.04 13.99 0.19
N ASP A 76 19.92 15.25 -0.18
CA ASP A 76 20.82 16.29 0.33
C ASP A 76 20.66 16.36 1.85
N LYS A 77 21.77 16.15 2.56
CA LYS A 77 21.86 16.23 4.01
C LYS A 77 22.11 17.67 4.47
#